data_AF-A0A8D0CIH0-F1
#
_entry.id   AF-A0A8D0CIH0-F1
#
_cell.length_a   1.000
_cell.length_b   1.000
_cell.length_c   1.000
_cell.angle_alpha   90.00
_cell.angle_beta   90.00
_cell.angle_gamma   90.00
#
_symmetry.space_group_name_H-M   'P 1'
#
loop_
_entity.id
_entity.type
_entity.pdbx_description
1 polymer ?
#
loop_
_entity_poly.entity_id
_entity_poly.type
_entity_poly.pdbx_seq_one_letter_code
_entity_poly.pdbx_strand_id
1 'polypeptide(L)'
;MKAKFIQYWDSEHTYPITVNNYHVFTLFHSGSKSNTFKINIVPLLPIPQLLFFDIYLKHGNSSSSTERGKIVVALYPYEAIHPDDLAFKKGERLKILEEKGEWWKAKSLTSKKEGYIPFNYVAEADTMEMEPWFFKDISRKDAERQLLAPANKPGSFLIRESETSKGSYSLSIRDSDSTGTDAVKHYKVRTLDNGGYYVSPKITFTDLTSMVKHYQKQADGLCRKLEKPCAKPKAQQPWGKDAWEISKESIKMVKKLGAGQFGEVWMAFYNNTTKVAVKTLKPGTMSPEAFLEEANLMKTLQHDRLVRLYAVVTKTEPIYIITEFMANGSLLDFLKSEAGRKQQLPKLIDFSAQVIAEGMAYIEKKNYIHRDLRAANVLVSESLLCKIADFGLARVIEDDQYTAREGAKFPIKWTAPEAINYGLFTIKSDMWSFGILLYEIVTYGKIPYPGMSNGEVMTSVQRGYRMPIPESCPPELYDIMLTCWKTKPEDRPTFDYIQSVVDDFYTATEGQYQQQP
;
A
#
# COMPACT_ATOMS: atom_id res chain seq x y z
N MET A 1 -30.55 -47.28 9.53
CA MET A 1 -31.64 -46.30 9.75
C MET A 1 -31.95 -45.66 8.39
N LYS A 2 -33.19 -45.75 7.91
CA LYS A 2 -33.60 -45.20 6.60
C LYS A 2 -33.90 -43.71 6.76
N ALA A 3 -33.20 -42.84 6.02
CA ALA A 3 -33.62 -41.46 5.79
C ALA A 3 -33.99 -41.31 4.31
N LYS A 4 -35.22 -40.90 4.01
CA LYS A 4 -35.66 -40.49 2.67
C LYS A 4 -35.20 -39.05 2.45
N PHE A 5 -34.33 -38.82 1.49
CA PHE A 5 -34.05 -37.49 0.96
C PHE A 5 -34.95 -37.25 -0.25
N ILE A 6 -35.75 -36.19 -0.19
CA ILE A 6 -36.41 -35.61 -1.37
C ILE A 6 -35.60 -34.35 -1.67
N GLN A 7 -34.89 -34.31 -2.80
CA GLN A 7 -34.38 -33.05 -3.31
C GLN A 7 -34.27 -33.05 -4.84
N TYR A 8 -34.73 -31.93 -5.39
CA TYR A 8 -34.78 -31.56 -6.79
C TYR A 8 -33.38 -31.48 -7.40
N TRP A 9 -33.29 -31.89 -8.66
CA TRP A 9 -32.11 -31.70 -9.50
C TRP A 9 -32.14 -30.31 -10.13
N ASP A 10 -31.05 -29.57 -10.00
CA ASP A 10 -30.61 -28.62 -11.02
C ASP A 10 -29.09 -28.73 -11.16
N SER A 11 -28.62 -28.71 -12.41
CA SER A 11 -27.28 -29.13 -12.81
C SER A 11 -26.20 -28.07 -12.54
N GLU A 12 -24.98 -28.55 -12.24
CA GLU A 12 -23.68 -27.83 -12.25
C GLU A 12 -23.16 -27.15 -10.98
N HIS A 13 -23.19 -27.77 -9.78
CA HIS A 13 -22.30 -27.35 -8.67
C HIS A 13 -21.88 -28.54 -7.78
N THR A 14 -20.58 -28.71 -7.51
CA THR A 14 -20.06 -29.60 -6.45
C THR A 14 -20.09 -28.89 -5.10
N TYR A 15 -20.83 -29.42 -4.12
CA TYR A 15 -20.83 -28.92 -2.74
C TYR A 15 -20.23 -29.95 -1.77
N PRO A 16 -19.39 -29.54 -0.79
CA PRO A 16 -18.98 -30.41 0.30
C PRO A 16 -20.16 -30.61 1.26
N ILE A 17 -20.54 -31.88 1.51
CA ILE A 17 -21.52 -32.23 2.55
C ILE A 17 -20.78 -32.89 3.70
N THR A 18 -20.90 -32.33 4.90
CA THR A 18 -20.33 -32.89 6.13
C THR A 18 -21.33 -33.87 6.76
N VAL A 19 -20.92 -35.12 6.97
CA VAL A 19 -21.69 -36.10 7.76
C VAL A 19 -20.77 -36.72 8.80
N ASN A 20 -21.10 -36.54 10.08
CA ASN A 20 -20.43 -37.15 11.24
C ASN A 20 -18.88 -37.13 11.21
N ASN A 21 -18.30 -35.93 11.08
CA ASN A 21 -16.85 -35.67 11.22
C ASN A 21 -15.90 -36.36 10.23
N TYR A 22 -16.37 -36.75 9.04
CA TYR A 22 -15.50 -37.14 7.92
C TYR A 22 -15.76 -36.28 6.68
N HIS A 23 -14.70 -35.88 5.98
CA HIS A 23 -14.79 -35.24 4.67
C HIS A 23 -14.87 -36.32 3.57
N VAL A 24 -15.93 -36.31 2.76
CA VAL A 24 -16.07 -37.19 1.60
C VAL A 24 -15.95 -36.34 0.34
N PHE A 25 -15.01 -36.67 -0.55
CA PHE A 25 -14.88 -36.05 -1.87
C PHE A 25 -15.50 -36.97 -2.92
N THR A 26 -16.43 -36.43 -3.71
CA THR A 26 -17.02 -37.14 -4.86
C THR A 26 -16.33 -36.68 -6.13
N LEU A 27 -15.68 -37.59 -6.86
CA LEU A 27 -15.15 -37.34 -8.20
C LEU A 27 -16.18 -37.80 -9.24
N PHE A 28 -16.62 -36.89 -10.10
CA PHE A 28 -17.47 -37.22 -11.26
C PHE A 28 -16.58 -37.63 -12.45
N HIS A 29 -16.89 -38.76 -13.07
CA HIS A 29 -16.34 -39.12 -14.38
C HIS A 29 -17.51 -39.21 -15.37
N SER A 30 -17.47 -38.41 -16.43
CA SER A 30 -18.48 -38.45 -17.49
C SER A 30 -18.27 -39.70 -18.34
N GLY A 31 -19.18 -40.67 -18.27
CA GLY A 31 -19.20 -41.75 -19.24
C GLY A 31 -19.88 -43.03 -18.77
N SER A 32 -20.98 -43.38 -19.44
CA SER A 32 -21.66 -44.67 -19.50
C SER A 32 -22.70 -45.02 -18.41
N LYS A 33 -23.80 -45.58 -18.90
CA LYS A 33 -25.05 -45.93 -18.20
C LYS A 33 -24.90 -47.26 -17.45
N SER A 34 -24.70 -47.24 -16.13
CA SER A 34 -25.19 -48.29 -15.22
C SER A 34 -25.08 -47.83 -13.76
N ASN A 35 -26.19 -47.84 -13.03
CA ASN A 35 -26.23 -47.48 -11.61
C ASN A 35 -25.64 -48.59 -10.73
N THR A 36 -24.41 -48.41 -10.27
CA THR A 36 -23.88 -49.10 -9.08
C THR A 36 -22.71 -48.29 -8.50
N PHE A 37 -22.85 -47.81 -7.27
CA PHE A 37 -21.82 -47.01 -6.58
C PHE A 37 -20.99 -47.91 -5.66
N LYS A 38 -19.67 -47.96 -5.84
CA LYS A 38 -18.73 -48.58 -4.87
C LYS A 38 -18.03 -47.48 -4.07
N ILE A 39 -18.18 -47.53 -2.75
CA ILE A 39 -17.46 -46.68 -1.80
C ILE A 39 -16.21 -47.45 -1.36
N ASN A 40 -15.02 -46.93 -1.66
CA ASN A 40 -13.77 -47.44 -1.11
C ASN A 40 -13.36 -46.57 0.09
N ILE A 41 -13.26 -47.19 1.26
CA ILE A 41 -12.77 -46.57 2.50
C ILE A 41 -11.29 -46.97 2.64
N VAL A 42 -10.37 -46.00 2.64
CA VAL A 42 -8.95 -46.25 2.93
C VAL A 42 -8.65 -45.79 4.36
N PRO A 43 -8.12 -46.66 5.25
CA PRO A 43 -7.68 -46.24 6.58
C PRO A 43 -6.28 -45.62 6.51
N LEU A 44 -6.10 -44.41 7.06
CA LEU A 44 -4.79 -43.82 7.30
C LEU A 44 -4.30 -44.17 8.72
N LEU A 45 -3.06 -44.63 8.80
CA LEU A 45 -2.33 -45.06 10.00
C LEU A 45 -2.09 -43.90 11.01
N PRO A 46 -1.87 -44.20 12.31
CA PRO A 46 -1.81 -43.20 13.38
C PRO A 46 -0.49 -42.42 13.42
N ILE A 47 -0.57 -41.09 13.58
CA ILE A 47 0.55 -40.18 13.84
C ILE A 47 0.77 -40.08 15.37
N PRO A 48 2.02 -40.01 15.89
CA PRO A 48 2.30 -40.01 17.33
C PRO A 48 1.80 -38.75 18.07
N GLN A 49 1.35 -38.95 19.31
CA GLN A 49 0.91 -37.92 20.25
C GLN A 49 2.00 -36.89 20.54
N LEU A 50 1.86 -35.64 20.04
CA LEU A 50 2.57 -34.48 20.58
C LEU A 50 1.84 -33.13 20.33
N LEU A 51 0.52 -33.14 20.09
CA LEU A 51 -0.25 -31.90 19.82
C LEU A 51 -1.57 -31.79 20.63
N PHE A 52 -1.71 -32.53 21.73
CA PHE A 52 -2.91 -32.52 22.57
C PHE A 52 -2.70 -31.88 23.96
N PHE A 53 -1.85 -30.86 24.07
CA PHE A 53 -1.67 -30.10 25.32
C PHE A 53 -2.14 -28.64 25.30
N ASP A 54 -2.64 -28.09 24.17
CA ASP A 54 -2.96 -26.64 24.08
C ASP A 54 -4.44 -26.27 23.92
N ILE A 55 -5.40 -27.21 23.97
CA ILE A 55 -6.82 -26.89 23.75
C ILE A 55 -7.73 -27.17 24.97
N TYR A 56 -7.20 -27.71 26.08
CA TYR A 56 -8.00 -28.00 27.29
C TYR A 56 -7.61 -27.19 28.54
N LEU A 57 -7.16 -25.94 28.37
CA LEU A 57 -6.98 -24.96 29.46
C LEU A 57 -7.71 -23.62 29.22
N LYS A 58 -8.72 -23.60 28.35
CA LYS A 58 -9.70 -22.52 28.30
C LYS A 58 -11.06 -23.08 28.66
N HIS A 59 -11.35 -23.17 29.96
CA HIS A 59 -12.64 -22.93 30.63
C HIS A 59 -12.54 -23.46 32.07
N GLY A 60 -12.39 -22.55 33.04
CA GLY A 60 -12.52 -22.86 34.47
C GLY A 60 -11.25 -22.63 35.30
N ASN A 61 -10.90 -21.38 35.57
CA ASN A 61 -10.47 -20.99 36.91
C ASN A 61 -10.65 -19.48 37.12
N SER A 62 -11.74 -19.11 37.80
CA SER A 62 -11.88 -17.83 38.45
C SER A 62 -10.89 -17.76 39.60
N SER A 63 -9.70 -17.24 39.32
CA SER A 63 -8.78 -16.73 40.33
C SER A 63 -8.21 -15.41 39.81
N SER A 64 -8.26 -14.39 40.68
CA SER A 64 -7.95 -12.99 40.40
C SER A 64 -6.57 -12.82 39.76
N SER A 65 -6.53 -12.68 38.43
CA SER A 65 -5.38 -12.13 37.72
C SER A 65 -5.65 -10.64 37.51
N THR A 66 -4.81 -9.83 38.10
CA THR A 66 -4.82 -8.37 37.99
C THR A 66 -4.67 -7.97 36.52
N GLU A 67 -5.62 -7.18 36.01
CA GLU A 67 -5.56 -6.52 34.71
C GLU A 67 -4.27 -5.70 34.55
N ARG A 68 -3.20 -6.28 34.00
CA ARG A 68 -2.17 -5.46 33.35
C ARG A 68 -2.69 -5.05 31.98
N GLY A 69 -3.53 -4.02 31.94
CA GLY A 69 -3.93 -3.42 30.66
C GLY A 69 -2.71 -2.82 29.96
N LYS A 70 -2.65 -2.93 28.63
CA LYS A 70 -1.57 -2.41 27.78
C LYS A 70 -1.36 -0.93 28.03
N ILE A 71 -0.14 -0.53 28.37
CA ILE A 71 0.24 0.86 28.60
C ILE A 71 1.00 1.35 27.37
N VAL A 72 0.61 2.52 26.87
CA VAL A 72 1.28 3.19 25.77
C VAL A 72 1.80 4.55 26.22
N VAL A 73 2.73 5.13 25.48
CA VAL A 73 3.27 6.48 25.69
C VAL A 73 3.02 7.33 24.47
N ALA A 74 2.59 8.57 24.67
CA ALA A 74 2.40 9.54 23.60
C ALA A 74 3.75 9.96 22.98
N LEU A 75 3.93 9.67 21.69
CA LEU A 75 5.09 10.10 20.90
C LEU A 75 5.01 11.58 20.48
N TYR A 76 3.78 12.08 20.30
CA TYR A 76 3.48 13.44 19.87
C TYR A 76 2.41 14.06 20.79
N PRO A 77 2.35 15.40 20.93
CA PRO A 77 1.21 16.03 21.58
C PRO A 77 -0.03 15.92 20.68
N TYR A 78 -1.21 15.83 21.31
CA TYR A 78 -2.50 15.80 20.62
C TYR A 78 -3.49 16.72 21.32
N GLU A 79 -4.10 17.62 20.55
CA GLU A 79 -5.20 18.45 20.98
C GLU A 79 -6.52 17.80 20.56
N ALA A 80 -7.48 17.71 21.47
CA ALA A 80 -8.79 17.14 21.20
C ALA A 80 -9.52 18.01 20.16
N ILE A 81 -9.94 17.40 19.06
CA ILE A 81 -10.71 18.08 18.00
C ILE A 81 -12.19 17.74 18.14
N HIS A 82 -12.51 16.49 18.47
CA HIS A 82 -13.86 16.05 18.75
C HIS A 82 -14.15 15.98 20.26
N PRO A 83 -15.43 16.11 20.69
CA PRO A 83 -15.79 16.08 22.11
C PRO A 83 -15.38 14.79 22.84
N ASP A 84 -15.34 13.67 22.11
CA ASP A 84 -15.01 12.35 22.66
C ASP A 84 -13.50 12.05 22.63
N ASP A 85 -12.69 12.97 22.09
CA ASP A 85 -11.25 12.81 22.01
C ASP A 85 -10.57 13.07 23.36
N LEU A 86 -9.53 12.29 23.65
CA LEU A 86 -8.65 12.52 24.78
C LEU A 86 -7.43 13.33 24.33
N ALA A 87 -7.33 14.59 24.73
CA ALA A 87 -6.12 15.38 24.56
C ALA A 87 -4.98 14.85 25.47
N PHE A 88 -3.75 14.83 24.96
CA PHE A 88 -2.57 14.39 25.71
C PHE A 88 -1.29 15.12 25.30
N LYS A 89 -0.34 15.18 26.23
CA LYS A 89 1.00 15.75 25.98
C LYS A 89 1.98 14.66 25.54
N LYS A 90 3.02 15.06 24.79
CA LYS A 90 4.14 14.17 24.47
C LYS A 90 4.74 13.60 25.77
N GLY A 91 4.96 12.28 25.80
CA GLY A 91 5.50 11.54 26.94
C GLY A 91 4.45 11.07 27.95
N GLU A 92 3.18 11.43 27.77
CA GLU A 92 2.10 11.01 28.67
C GLU A 92 1.81 9.51 28.52
N ARG A 93 1.64 8.81 29.65
CA ARG A 93 1.31 7.37 29.67
C ARG A 93 -0.21 7.16 29.68
N LEU A 94 -0.70 6.30 28.81
CA LEU A 94 -2.12 6.02 28.61
C LEU A 94 -2.37 4.51 28.75
N LYS A 95 -3.43 4.10 29.45
CA LYS A 95 -3.90 2.70 29.49
C LYS A 95 -4.87 2.49 28.33
N ILE A 96 -4.59 1.56 27.43
CA ILE A 96 -5.49 1.20 26.35
C ILE A 96 -6.67 0.39 26.91
N LEU A 97 -7.88 0.78 26.50
CA LEU A 97 -9.14 0.14 26.86
C LEU A 97 -9.72 -0.66 25.68
N GLU A 98 -9.57 -0.14 24.45
CA GLU A 98 -10.05 -0.79 23.22
C GLU A 98 -9.16 -0.43 22.03
N GLU A 99 -8.73 -1.43 21.25
CA GLU A 99 -7.96 -1.27 20.02
C GLU A 99 -8.86 -1.55 18.81
N LYS A 100 -9.43 -0.51 18.20
CA LYS A 100 -10.31 -0.65 17.03
C LYS A 100 -9.99 0.37 15.96
N GLY A 101 -9.42 -0.10 14.84
CA GLY A 101 -9.04 0.76 13.72
C GLY A 101 -8.00 1.80 14.12
N GLU A 102 -8.16 3.02 13.62
CA GLU A 102 -7.18 4.10 13.82
C GLU A 102 -7.42 4.93 15.10
N TRP A 103 -8.55 4.76 15.76
CA TRP A 103 -8.93 5.48 16.98
C TRP A 103 -9.10 4.49 18.12
N TRP A 104 -8.13 4.46 19.03
CA TRP A 104 -8.16 3.59 20.19
C TRP A 104 -8.82 4.29 21.36
N LYS A 105 -9.57 3.56 22.17
CA LYS A 105 -10.12 4.10 23.41
C LYS A 105 -9.07 3.95 24.50
N ALA A 106 -8.71 5.04 25.15
CA ALA A 106 -7.66 5.04 26.17
C ALA A 106 -8.04 5.89 27.39
N LYS A 107 -7.35 5.60 28.49
CA LYS A 107 -7.42 6.36 29.74
C LYS A 107 -6.07 6.99 30.04
N SER A 108 -6.04 8.30 30.22
CA SER A 108 -4.83 8.98 30.68
C SER A 108 -4.50 8.56 32.11
N LEU A 109 -3.27 8.11 32.34
CA LEU A 109 -2.81 7.79 33.69
C LEU A 109 -2.57 9.04 34.53
N THR A 110 -2.34 10.19 33.89
CA THR A 110 -2.10 11.49 34.52
C THR A 110 -3.42 12.22 34.84
N SER A 111 -4.26 12.48 33.84
CA SER A 111 -5.50 13.24 34.01
C SER A 111 -6.69 12.39 34.45
N LYS A 112 -6.56 11.05 34.40
CA LYS A 112 -7.63 10.05 34.65
C LYS A 112 -8.83 10.14 33.72
N LYS A 113 -8.81 11.02 32.72
CA LYS A 113 -9.83 11.13 31.68
C LYS A 113 -9.74 9.98 30.69
N GLU A 114 -10.89 9.62 30.15
CA GLU A 114 -11.04 8.62 29.11
C GLU A 114 -11.52 9.30 27.83
N GLY A 115 -11.12 8.77 26.69
CA GLY A 115 -11.55 9.25 25.38
C GLY A 115 -10.81 8.52 24.27
N TYR A 116 -11.04 8.93 23.03
CA TYR A 116 -10.37 8.36 21.87
C TYR A 116 -9.02 9.04 21.62
N ILE A 117 -8.05 8.22 21.23
CA ILE A 117 -6.72 8.66 20.85
C ILE A 117 -6.35 8.10 19.48
N PRO A 118 -5.59 8.84 18.67
CA PRO A 118 -5.08 8.33 17.41
C PRO A 118 -3.98 7.30 17.64
N PHE A 119 -4.11 6.10 17.07
CA PHE A 119 -3.20 4.98 17.34
C PHE A 119 -1.75 5.26 16.97
N ASN A 120 -1.52 6.03 15.90
CA ASN A 120 -0.20 6.37 15.37
C ASN A 120 0.52 7.46 16.18
N TYR A 121 -0.12 7.99 17.23
CA TYR A 121 0.48 8.98 18.14
C TYR A 121 1.08 8.34 19.38
N VAL A 122 0.94 7.03 19.55
CA VAL A 122 1.37 6.31 20.74
C VAL A 122 2.25 5.12 20.37
N ALA A 123 3.14 4.74 21.28
CA ALA A 123 3.95 3.53 21.20
C ALA A 123 3.78 2.72 22.48
N GLU A 124 3.95 1.40 22.39
CA GLU A 124 3.86 0.56 23.59
C GLU A 124 4.96 0.93 24.60
N ALA A 125 4.55 1.14 25.85
CA ALA A 125 5.46 1.60 26.88
C ALA A 125 6.51 0.53 27.19
N ASP A 126 7.72 1.00 27.52
CA ASP A 126 8.83 0.13 27.91
C ASP A 126 9.27 -0.84 26.79
N THR A 127 8.98 -0.49 25.52
CA THR A 127 9.46 -1.18 24.31
C THR A 127 10.45 -0.34 23.50
N MET A 128 11.14 -0.98 22.53
CA MET A 128 12.07 -0.30 21.62
C MET A 128 11.43 0.81 20.77
N GLU A 129 10.10 0.82 20.61
CA GLU A 129 9.36 1.82 19.84
C GLU A 129 9.50 3.25 20.39
N MET A 130 9.88 3.36 21.67
CA MET A 130 10.18 4.62 22.34
C MET A 130 11.45 5.29 21.82
N GLU A 131 12.37 4.51 21.24
CA GLU A 131 13.63 5.04 20.75
C GLU A 131 13.42 5.85 19.46
N PRO A 132 14.00 7.07 19.37
CA PRO A 132 13.78 7.95 18.23
C PRO A 132 14.39 7.40 16.93
N TRP A 133 15.38 6.51 17.04
CA TRP A 133 16.06 5.86 15.93
C TRP A 133 15.43 4.52 15.53
N PHE A 134 14.45 4.01 16.27
CA PHE A 134 13.79 2.72 15.96
C PHE A 134 12.53 2.92 15.13
N PHE A 135 12.43 2.13 14.06
CA PHE A 135 11.32 2.11 13.10
C PHE A 135 10.90 0.66 12.90
N LYS A 136 9.80 0.27 13.56
CA LYS A 136 9.35 -1.13 13.65
C LYS A 136 9.02 -1.73 12.29
N ASP A 137 8.03 -1.17 11.61
CA ASP A 137 7.44 -1.71 10.39
C ASP A 137 7.84 -0.90 9.15
N ILE A 138 9.13 -0.64 8.96
CA ILE A 138 9.63 0.07 7.77
C ILE A 138 10.39 -0.87 6.84
N SER A 139 10.02 -0.87 5.56
CA SER A 139 10.73 -1.64 4.53
C SER A 139 12.13 -1.08 4.30
N ARG A 140 13.03 -1.86 3.69
CA ARG A 140 14.35 -1.36 3.26
C ARG A 140 14.20 -0.11 2.40
N LYS A 141 13.30 -0.14 1.42
CA LYS A 141 13.10 0.95 0.46
C LYS A 141 12.50 2.18 1.12
N ASP A 142 11.55 2.01 2.02
CA ASP A 142 10.99 3.14 2.76
C ASP A 142 12.00 3.75 3.73
N ALA A 143 12.90 2.94 4.29
CA ALA A 143 14.03 3.43 5.07
C ALA A 143 14.98 4.27 4.21
N GLU A 144 15.30 3.82 3.00
CA GLU A 144 16.11 4.58 2.04
C GLU A 144 15.44 5.91 1.69
N ARG A 145 14.15 5.89 1.32
CA ARG A 145 13.36 7.09 1.00
C ARG A 145 13.30 8.08 2.16
N GLN A 146 13.06 7.59 3.38
CA GLN A 146 13.03 8.44 4.56
C GLN A 146 14.40 9.05 4.84
N LEU A 147 15.48 8.26 4.80
CA LEU A 147 16.82 8.75 5.04
C LEU A 147 17.28 9.76 3.99
N LEU A 148 16.92 9.55 2.72
CA LEU A 148 17.24 10.46 1.60
C LEU A 148 16.35 11.71 1.56
N ALA A 149 15.31 11.80 2.40
CA ALA A 149 14.46 12.98 2.47
C ALA A 149 15.27 14.25 2.86
N PRO A 150 14.87 15.45 2.39
CA PRO A 150 15.60 16.70 2.65
C PRO A 150 15.79 17.06 4.12
N ALA A 151 14.96 16.50 5.02
CA ALA A 151 15.06 16.70 6.47
C ALA A 151 16.31 16.05 7.09
N ASN A 152 16.93 15.11 6.39
CA ASN A 152 18.05 14.32 6.86
C ASN A 152 19.37 14.75 6.20
N LYS A 153 20.50 14.39 6.82
CA LYS A 153 21.86 14.71 6.34
C LYS A 153 22.71 13.43 6.31
N PRO A 154 23.88 13.42 5.63
CA PRO A 154 24.83 12.33 5.77
C PRO A 154 25.13 12.05 7.25
N GLY A 155 25.02 10.79 7.67
CA GLY A 155 25.09 10.36 9.07
C GLY A 155 23.75 10.19 9.76
N SER A 156 22.66 10.61 9.13
CA SER A 156 21.32 10.23 9.56
C SER A 156 21.16 8.71 9.51
N PHE A 157 20.54 8.13 10.54
CA PHE A 157 20.42 6.68 10.66
C PHE A 157 19.09 6.22 11.26
N LEU A 158 18.73 4.97 11.00
CA LEU A 158 17.62 4.29 11.66
C LEU A 158 17.93 2.81 11.87
N ILE A 159 17.27 2.19 12.84
CA ILE A 159 17.23 0.74 13.03
C ILE A 159 15.82 0.26 12.78
N ARG A 160 15.70 -0.82 12.01
CA ARG A 160 14.44 -1.46 11.64
C ARG A 160 14.51 -2.97 11.81
N GLU A 161 13.36 -3.62 11.85
CA GLU A 161 13.31 -5.08 11.78
C GLU A 161 13.81 -5.56 10.40
N SER A 162 14.52 -6.69 10.39
CA SER A 162 15.05 -7.27 9.16
C SER A 162 13.95 -8.04 8.41
N GLU A 163 13.58 -7.55 7.23
CA GLU A 163 12.64 -8.23 6.31
C GLU A 163 13.12 -9.65 5.94
N THR A 164 14.44 -9.82 5.80
CA THR A 164 15.05 -11.10 5.39
C THR A 164 15.26 -12.09 6.54
N SER A 165 15.08 -11.69 7.79
CA SER A 165 15.44 -12.53 8.95
C SER A 165 14.64 -12.12 10.18
N LYS A 166 13.58 -12.89 10.47
CA LYS A 166 12.70 -12.65 11.62
C LYS A 166 13.52 -12.64 12.92
N GLY A 167 13.29 -11.63 13.76
CA GLY A 167 14.00 -11.43 15.02
C GLY A 167 15.40 -10.81 14.91
N SER A 168 15.88 -10.52 13.70
CA SER A 168 17.09 -9.72 13.47
C SER A 168 16.74 -8.27 13.14
N TYR A 169 17.72 -7.37 13.28
CA TYR A 169 17.55 -5.96 12.96
C TYR A 169 18.47 -5.54 11.81
N SER A 170 18.18 -4.40 11.20
CA SER A 170 19.02 -3.77 10.18
C SER A 170 19.28 -2.32 10.55
N LEU A 171 20.54 -1.92 10.51
CA LEU A 171 20.99 -0.53 10.67
C LEU A 171 21.14 0.09 9.27
N SER A 172 20.40 1.17 9.02
CA SER A 172 20.42 1.89 7.74
C SER A 172 21.00 3.29 7.96
N ILE A 173 21.99 3.70 7.15
CA ILE A 173 22.74 4.95 7.33
C ILE A 173 22.79 5.72 6.01
N ARG A 174 22.42 7.01 6.02
CA ARG A 174 22.66 7.91 4.88
C ARG A 174 24.14 8.24 4.78
N ASP A 175 24.73 8.00 3.62
CA ASP A 175 26.10 8.30 3.27
C ASP A 175 26.12 9.26 2.08
N SER A 176 27.26 9.93 1.86
CA SER A 176 27.50 10.71 0.64
C SER A 176 28.88 10.33 0.12
N ASP A 177 28.97 9.91 -1.14
CA ASP A 177 30.25 9.56 -1.73
C ASP A 177 31.14 10.79 -1.99
N SER A 178 32.38 10.56 -2.44
CA SER A 178 33.34 11.64 -2.77
C SER A 178 32.89 12.54 -3.93
N THR A 179 31.88 12.14 -4.69
CA THR A 179 31.27 12.93 -5.77
C THR A 179 30.05 13.73 -5.31
N GLY A 180 29.65 13.58 -4.04
CA GLY A 180 28.51 14.25 -3.44
C GLY A 180 27.17 13.55 -3.72
N THR A 181 27.19 12.31 -4.21
CA THR A 181 25.97 11.53 -4.46
C THR A 181 25.52 10.89 -3.15
N ASP A 182 24.30 11.17 -2.72
CA ASP A 182 23.70 10.57 -1.53
C ASP A 182 23.33 9.10 -1.78
N ALA A 183 23.71 8.23 -0.86
CA ALA A 183 23.35 6.81 -0.87
C ALA A 183 22.93 6.34 0.54
N VAL A 184 22.34 5.17 0.65
CA VAL A 184 21.98 4.57 1.95
C VAL A 184 22.63 3.20 2.06
N LYS A 185 23.41 3.00 3.12
CA LYS A 185 24.11 1.74 3.41
C LYS A 185 23.40 0.98 4.52
N HIS A 186 23.21 -0.32 4.29
CA HIS A 186 22.53 -1.24 5.20
C HIS A 186 23.51 -2.23 5.82
N TYR A 187 23.44 -2.37 7.14
CA TYR A 187 24.23 -3.30 7.93
C TYR A 187 23.30 -4.24 8.69
N LYS A 188 23.53 -5.55 8.58
CA LYS A 188 22.74 -6.54 9.32
C LYS A 188 23.19 -6.57 10.78
N VAL A 189 22.25 -6.33 11.69
CA VAL A 189 22.46 -6.45 13.13
C VAL A 189 22.01 -7.85 13.55
N ARG A 190 22.97 -8.66 13.95
CA ARG A 190 22.73 -10.05 14.36
C ARG A 190 22.57 -10.14 15.87
N THR A 191 21.76 -11.09 16.30
CA THR A 191 21.58 -11.47 17.70
C THR A 191 22.50 -12.62 18.06
N LEU A 192 23.01 -12.63 19.29
CA LEU A 192 23.74 -13.75 19.89
C LEU A 192 22.79 -14.64 20.69
N ASP A 193 23.08 -15.93 20.76
CA ASP A 193 22.28 -16.93 21.51
C ASP A 193 22.16 -16.60 23.01
N ASN A 194 23.15 -15.91 23.56
CA ASN A 194 23.22 -15.52 24.98
C ASN A 194 22.63 -14.13 25.28
N GLY A 195 21.95 -13.50 24.33
CA GLY A 195 21.41 -12.15 24.49
C GLY A 195 22.48 -11.07 24.28
N GLY A 196 22.55 -10.58 23.04
CA GLY A 196 23.45 -9.50 22.65
C GLY A 196 23.35 -9.22 21.15
N TYR A 197 23.92 -8.10 20.72
CA TYR A 197 23.82 -7.57 19.36
C TYR A 197 25.19 -7.26 18.79
N TYR A 198 25.38 -7.47 17.48
CA TYR A 198 26.60 -7.06 16.79
C TYR A 198 26.36 -6.79 15.31
N VAL A 199 27.25 -5.98 14.72
CA VAL A 199 27.36 -5.78 13.26
C VAL A 199 28.61 -6.48 12.75
N SER A 200 29.77 -6.22 13.37
CA SER A 200 31.00 -6.98 13.19
C SER A 200 31.22 -7.91 14.40
N PRO A 201 31.60 -9.18 14.21
CA PRO A 201 31.85 -10.12 15.32
C PRO A 201 32.92 -9.63 16.32
N LYS A 202 33.76 -8.67 15.92
CA LYS A 202 34.81 -8.07 16.75
C LYS A 202 34.25 -7.22 17.90
N ILE A 203 33.02 -6.69 17.75
CA ILE A 203 32.42 -5.75 18.70
C ILE A 203 30.98 -6.19 19.00
N THR A 204 30.74 -6.60 20.24
CA THR A 204 29.44 -7.06 20.72
C THR A 204 28.85 -6.10 21.76
N PHE A 205 27.53 -6.07 21.81
CA PHE A 205 26.77 -5.14 22.64
C PHE A 205 25.68 -5.89 23.42
N THR A 206 25.38 -5.45 24.63
CA THR A 206 24.30 -6.03 25.45
C THR A 206 22.92 -5.67 24.92
N ASP A 207 22.79 -4.46 24.38
CA ASP A 207 21.54 -3.90 23.86
C ASP A 207 21.81 -2.94 22.69
N LEU A 208 20.78 -2.72 21.86
CA LEU A 208 20.88 -1.84 20.68
C LEU A 208 21.21 -0.40 21.06
N THR A 209 20.78 0.09 22.22
CA THR A 209 21.05 1.46 22.67
C THR A 209 22.55 1.66 22.92
N SER A 210 23.23 0.68 23.53
CA SER A 210 24.67 0.69 23.72
C SER A 210 25.43 0.63 22.39
N MET A 211 24.94 -0.16 21.43
CA MET A 211 25.48 -0.22 20.06
C MET A 211 25.38 1.14 19.35
N VAL A 212 24.21 1.79 19.40
CA VAL A 212 24.01 3.12 18.81
C VAL A 212 24.95 4.14 19.43
N LYS A 213 25.07 4.18 20.76
CA LYS A 213 25.98 5.11 21.47
C LYS A 213 27.44 4.89 21.09
N HIS A 214 27.86 3.65 20.84
CA HIS A 214 29.20 3.34 20.37
C HIS A 214 29.44 3.89 18.97
N TYR A 215 28.56 3.57 18.01
CA TYR A 215 28.72 4.02 16.63
C TYR A 215 28.47 5.53 16.42
N GLN A 216 27.87 6.20 17.40
CA GLN A 216 27.83 7.67 17.45
C GLN A 216 29.18 8.31 17.82
N LYS A 217 30.03 7.60 18.56
CA LYS A 217 31.37 8.07 18.93
C LYS A 217 32.39 7.83 17.81
N GLN A 218 32.32 6.66 17.17
CA GLN A 218 33.28 6.22 16.16
C GLN A 218 32.62 5.32 15.12
N ALA A 219 33.18 5.26 13.91
CA ALA A 219 32.57 4.48 12.82
C ALA A 219 32.87 2.98 12.93
N ASP A 220 34.06 2.59 13.39
CA ASP A 220 34.49 1.20 13.62
C ASP A 220 34.08 0.21 12.52
N GLY A 221 34.36 0.57 11.27
CA GLY A 221 34.08 -0.25 10.09
C GLY A 221 32.74 0.04 9.41
N LEU A 222 31.88 0.86 10.00
CA LEU A 222 30.77 1.48 9.27
C LEU A 222 31.31 2.51 8.27
N CYS A 223 30.52 2.78 7.22
CA CYS A 223 30.82 3.80 6.22
C CYS A 223 31.05 5.19 6.82
N ARG A 224 30.35 5.51 7.92
CA ARG A 224 30.54 6.72 8.70
C ARG A 224 29.98 6.54 10.10
N LYS A 225 30.36 7.45 11.01
CA LYS A 225 29.77 7.53 12.35
C LYS A 225 28.28 7.91 12.28
N LEU A 226 27.51 7.42 13.23
CA LEU A 226 26.11 7.78 13.39
C LEU A 226 26.02 9.21 13.94
N GLU A 227 25.18 10.05 13.33
CA GLU A 227 24.99 11.42 13.80
C GLU A 227 23.61 11.58 14.44
N LYS A 228 22.57 11.76 13.62
CA LYS A 228 21.21 12.02 14.09
C LYS A 228 20.26 10.88 13.71
N PRO A 229 19.29 10.53 14.55
CA PRO A 229 18.20 9.67 14.13
C PRO A 229 17.48 10.23 12.90
N CYS A 230 17.02 9.34 12.02
CA CYS A 230 16.17 9.71 10.89
C CYS A 230 14.95 10.46 11.39
N ALA A 231 14.61 11.58 10.73
CA ALA A 231 13.40 12.31 11.06
C ALA A 231 12.16 11.43 10.86
N LYS A 232 11.44 11.09 11.94
CA LYS A 232 10.15 10.40 11.85
C LYS A 232 9.16 11.30 11.09
N PRO A 233 8.33 10.74 10.17
CA PRO A 233 7.24 11.49 9.57
C PRO A 233 6.36 12.09 10.67
N LYS A 234 5.94 13.35 10.51
CA LYS A 234 4.95 13.93 11.41
C LYS A 234 3.71 13.04 11.35
N ALA A 235 3.25 12.55 12.50
CA ALA A 235 2.01 11.80 12.56
C ALA A 235 0.89 12.67 11.98
N GLN A 236 0.25 12.18 10.92
CA GLN A 236 -0.98 12.80 10.42
C GLN A 236 -2.10 12.34 11.32
N GLN A 237 -2.93 13.28 11.75
CA GLN A 237 -4.13 12.96 12.51
C GLN A 237 -5.03 12.08 11.64
N PRO A 238 -5.47 10.92 12.13
CA PRO A 238 -6.48 10.12 11.46
C PRO A 238 -7.75 10.93 11.20
N TRP A 239 -8.48 10.60 10.15
CA TRP A 239 -9.75 11.27 9.87
C TRP A 239 -10.77 10.98 10.98
N GLY A 240 -11.68 11.92 11.26
CA GLY A 240 -12.67 11.80 12.33
C GLY A 240 -13.50 10.53 12.19
N LYS A 241 -13.66 9.78 13.29
CA LYS A 241 -14.24 8.42 13.34
C LYS A 241 -15.61 8.31 12.65
N ASP A 242 -16.46 9.32 12.81
CA ASP A 242 -17.84 9.35 12.28
C ASP A 242 -18.02 10.38 11.14
N ALA A 243 -16.95 10.96 10.62
CA ALA A 243 -16.98 12.01 9.62
C ALA A 243 -16.98 11.46 8.17
N TRP A 244 -17.75 10.41 7.89
CA TRP A 244 -17.77 9.81 6.54
C TRP A 244 -18.60 10.62 5.54
N GLU A 245 -19.89 10.83 5.85
CA GLU A 245 -20.75 11.75 5.12
C GLU A 245 -20.77 13.08 5.84
N ILE A 246 -20.10 14.08 5.25
CA ILE A 246 -19.95 15.41 5.87
C ILE A 246 -20.87 16.44 5.24
N SER A 247 -21.14 17.51 5.98
CA SER A 247 -21.93 18.64 5.48
C SER A 247 -21.10 19.50 4.53
N LYS A 248 -21.71 20.00 3.45
CA LYS A 248 -21.04 20.86 2.47
C LYS A 248 -20.44 22.13 3.10
N GLU A 249 -21.09 22.65 4.14
CA GLU A 249 -20.70 23.85 4.89
C GLU A 249 -19.39 23.66 5.67
N SER A 250 -19.01 22.41 5.97
CA SER A 250 -17.75 22.09 6.64
C SER A 250 -16.54 22.24 5.71
N ILE A 251 -16.76 22.43 4.40
CA ILE A 251 -15.74 22.51 3.38
C ILE A 251 -15.64 23.95 2.86
N LYS A 252 -14.46 24.55 3.04
CA LYS A 252 -14.12 25.85 2.46
C LYS A 252 -13.23 25.65 1.25
N MET A 253 -13.80 25.76 0.05
CA MET A 253 -13.05 25.76 -1.21
C MET A 253 -12.14 26.99 -1.29
N VAL A 254 -10.86 26.81 -1.66
CA VAL A 254 -9.87 27.91 -1.69
C VAL A 254 -9.28 28.11 -3.08
N LYS A 255 -8.75 27.06 -3.72
CA LYS A 255 -8.06 27.18 -5.00
C LYS A 255 -8.46 26.06 -5.94
N LYS A 256 -8.87 26.39 -7.16
CA LYS A 256 -9.08 25.40 -8.21
C LYS A 256 -7.73 24.82 -8.65
N LEU A 257 -7.60 23.49 -8.57
CA LEU A 257 -6.40 22.74 -8.94
C LEU A 257 -6.47 22.25 -10.38
N GLY A 258 -7.66 21.83 -10.82
CA GLY A 258 -7.86 21.31 -12.16
C GLY A 258 -9.33 21.19 -12.52
N ALA A 259 -9.59 20.96 -13.81
CA ALA A 259 -10.90 20.61 -14.33
C ALA A 259 -10.73 19.44 -15.29
N GLY A 260 -11.54 18.40 -15.10
CA GLY A 260 -11.56 17.20 -15.91
C GLY A 260 -12.94 16.93 -16.50
N GLN A 261 -13.06 15.77 -17.15
CA GLN A 261 -14.30 15.32 -17.77
C GLN A 261 -15.42 15.17 -16.73
N PHE A 262 -15.09 14.56 -15.59
CA PHE A 262 -16.03 14.20 -14.53
C PHE A 262 -16.35 15.36 -13.56
N GLY A 263 -15.61 16.47 -13.64
CA GLY A 263 -15.85 17.68 -12.85
C GLY A 263 -14.56 18.38 -12.46
N GLU A 264 -14.55 19.08 -11.34
CA GLU A 264 -13.44 19.96 -10.96
C GLU A 264 -12.73 19.47 -9.71
N VAL A 265 -11.44 19.77 -9.60
CA VAL A 265 -10.65 19.46 -8.40
C VAL A 265 -10.23 20.76 -7.75
N TRP A 266 -10.47 20.87 -6.45
CA TRP A 266 -10.22 22.06 -5.64
C TRP A 266 -9.36 21.72 -4.44
N MET A 267 -8.46 22.63 -4.07
CA MET A 267 -7.85 22.65 -2.74
C MET A 267 -8.81 23.36 -1.80
N ALA A 268 -9.10 22.72 -0.68
CA ALA A 268 -10.05 23.20 0.31
C ALA A 268 -9.52 22.97 1.74
N PHE A 269 -10.22 23.56 2.71
CA PHE A 269 -10.03 23.26 4.13
C PHE A 269 -11.30 22.65 4.71
N TYR A 270 -11.16 21.51 5.36
CA TYR A 270 -12.19 20.91 6.21
C TYR A 270 -12.09 21.51 7.62
N ASN A 271 -13.22 22.01 8.14
CA ASN A 271 -13.33 22.68 9.45
C ASN A 271 -12.28 23.78 9.69
N ASN A 272 -11.84 24.46 8.61
CA ASN A 272 -10.79 25.50 8.61
C ASN A 272 -9.40 25.07 9.11
N THR A 273 -9.18 23.79 9.45
CA THR A 273 -7.92 23.30 10.01
C THR A 273 -7.21 22.33 9.06
N THR A 274 -7.97 21.43 8.45
CA THR A 274 -7.40 20.29 7.71
C THR A 274 -7.41 20.57 6.23
N LYS A 275 -6.23 20.61 5.61
CA LYS A 275 -6.08 20.83 4.16
C LYS A 275 -6.44 19.56 3.40
N VAL A 276 -7.35 19.67 2.43
CA VAL A 276 -7.90 18.54 1.66
C VAL A 276 -7.99 18.86 0.17
N ALA A 277 -8.08 17.82 -0.66
CA ALA A 277 -8.46 17.93 -2.06
C ALA A 277 -9.92 17.51 -2.23
N VAL A 278 -10.72 18.34 -2.91
CA VAL A 278 -12.15 18.11 -3.13
C VAL A 278 -12.40 17.99 -4.62
N LYS A 279 -12.84 16.81 -5.04
CA LYS A 279 -13.32 16.56 -6.41
C LYS A 279 -14.82 16.74 -6.43
N THR A 280 -15.31 17.62 -7.29
CA THR A 280 -16.74 17.83 -7.54
C THR A 280 -17.15 16.99 -8.73
N LEU A 281 -18.26 16.27 -8.64
CA LEU A 281 -18.85 15.56 -9.78
C LEU A 281 -19.92 16.42 -10.44
N LYS A 282 -19.96 16.42 -11.77
CA LYS A 282 -21.04 17.13 -12.49
C LYS A 282 -22.40 16.48 -12.19
N PRO A 283 -23.47 17.27 -12.03
CA PRO A 283 -24.82 16.73 -11.86
C PRO A 283 -25.18 15.76 -13.01
N GLY A 284 -25.85 14.66 -12.67
CA GLY A 284 -26.25 13.64 -13.65
C GLY A 284 -25.14 12.67 -14.09
N THR A 285 -23.94 12.71 -13.48
CA THR A 285 -22.87 11.74 -13.80
C THR A 285 -23.20 10.33 -13.29
N MET A 286 -23.81 10.22 -12.09
CA MET A 286 -24.24 8.97 -11.46
C MET A 286 -25.27 9.25 -10.36
N SER A 287 -26.04 8.25 -9.93
CA SER A 287 -26.94 8.39 -8.77
C SER A 287 -26.12 8.43 -7.47
N PRO A 288 -26.57 9.19 -6.45
CA PRO A 288 -25.90 9.22 -5.14
C PRO A 288 -25.78 7.85 -4.47
N GLU A 289 -26.76 6.96 -4.66
CA GLU A 289 -26.77 5.62 -4.06
C GLU A 289 -25.67 4.72 -4.65
N ALA A 290 -25.58 4.67 -5.98
CA ALA A 290 -24.54 3.90 -6.67
C ALA A 290 -23.14 4.46 -6.35
N PHE A 291 -23.03 5.79 -6.18
CA PHE A 291 -21.79 6.41 -5.75
C PHE A 291 -21.40 6.02 -4.31
N LEU A 292 -22.36 5.99 -3.39
CA LEU A 292 -22.09 5.64 -2.00
C LEU A 292 -21.61 4.19 -1.85
N GLU A 293 -22.17 3.26 -2.62
CA GLU A 293 -21.71 1.87 -2.67
C GLU A 293 -20.25 1.76 -3.13
N GLU A 294 -19.91 2.45 -4.23
CA GLU A 294 -18.54 2.49 -4.76
C GLU A 294 -17.58 3.18 -3.77
N ALA A 295 -17.99 4.29 -3.18
CA ALA A 295 -17.21 5.02 -2.18
C ALA A 295 -16.98 4.17 -0.91
N ASN A 296 -17.94 3.35 -0.50
CA ASN A 296 -17.78 2.42 0.62
C ASN A 296 -16.75 1.33 0.31
N LEU A 297 -16.69 0.82 -0.92
CA LEU A 297 -15.62 -0.09 -1.35
C LEU A 297 -14.26 0.62 -1.36
N MET A 298 -14.19 1.82 -1.94
CA MET A 298 -12.96 2.64 -1.94
C MET A 298 -12.45 2.92 -0.53
N LYS A 299 -13.35 3.15 0.44
CA LYS A 299 -13.00 3.36 1.86
C LYS A 299 -12.25 2.18 2.48
N THR A 300 -12.52 0.95 2.03
CA THR A 300 -11.82 -0.26 2.52
C THR A 300 -10.43 -0.42 1.92
N LEU A 301 -10.14 0.26 0.80
CA LEU A 301 -8.84 0.22 0.13
C LEU A 301 -7.90 1.24 0.77
N GLN A 302 -7.33 0.87 1.92
CA GLN A 302 -6.35 1.69 2.64
C GLN A 302 -4.94 1.16 2.40
N HIS A 303 -4.10 1.98 1.77
CA HIS A 303 -2.70 1.68 1.53
C HIS A 303 -1.89 2.98 1.40
N ASP A 304 -0.62 2.97 1.81
CA ASP A 304 0.24 4.17 1.79
C ASP A 304 0.51 4.73 0.39
N ARG A 305 0.25 3.93 -0.65
CA ARG A 305 0.38 4.30 -2.07
C ARG A 305 -0.95 4.46 -2.78
N LEU A 306 -2.06 4.43 -2.06
CA LEU A 306 -3.36 4.83 -2.57
C LEU A 306 -3.73 6.17 -1.95
N VAL A 307 -4.27 7.07 -2.76
CA VAL A 307 -4.77 8.36 -2.26
C VAL A 307 -5.94 8.07 -1.34
N ARG A 308 -5.78 8.50 -0.09
CA ARG A 308 -6.74 8.21 0.95
C ARG A 308 -8.03 9.00 0.73
N LEU A 309 -9.14 8.28 0.67
CA LEU A 309 -10.49 8.82 0.70
C LEU A 309 -10.86 9.13 2.15
N TYR A 310 -11.07 10.40 2.46
CA TYR A 310 -11.43 10.87 3.80
C TYR A 310 -12.93 10.86 4.02
N ALA A 311 -13.68 11.49 3.12
CA ALA A 311 -15.11 11.69 3.27
C ALA A 311 -15.80 11.93 1.92
N VAL A 312 -17.12 11.90 1.93
CA VAL A 312 -17.97 12.23 0.79
C VAL A 312 -19.07 13.22 1.19
N VAL A 313 -19.57 13.99 0.22
CA VAL A 313 -20.81 14.77 0.35
C VAL A 313 -21.78 14.22 -0.67
N THR A 314 -22.78 13.48 -0.22
CA THR A 314 -23.79 12.82 -1.06
C THR A 314 -25.19 13.34 -0.84
N LYS A 315 -25.47 13.93 0.33
CA LYS A 315 -26.79 14.47 0.70
C LYS A 315 -27.24 15.68 -0.10
N THR A 316 -26.30 16.39 -0.73
CA THR A 316 -26.57 17.59 -1.53
C THR A 316 -25.77 17.53 -2.82
N GLU A 317 -26.40 17.89 -3.95
CA GLU A 317 -25.65 18.08 -5.19
C GLU A 317 -24.85 19.41 -5.20
N PRO A 318 -23.73 19.47 -5.94
CA PRO A 318 -23.05 18.36 -6.59
C PRO A 318 -22.29 17.48 -5.58
N ILE A 319 -22.13 16.19 -5.90
CA ILE A 319 -21.40 15.22 -5.05
C ILE A 319 -19.94 15.66 -4.90
N TYR A 320 -19.43 15.65 -3.66
CA TYR A 320 -18.01 15.90 -3.36
C TYR A 320 -17.30 14.66 -2.88
N ILE A 321 -16.07 14.48 -3.35
CA ILE A 321 -15.13 13.46 -2.91
C ILE A 321 -13.96 14.15 -2.23
N ILE A 322 -13.76 13.87 -0.94
CA ILE A 322 -12.74 14.52 -0.12
C ILE A 322 -11.59 13.55 0.10
N THR A 323 -10.40 13.95 -0.35
CA THR A 323 -9.18 13.15 -0.31
C THR A 323 -8.02 13.93 0.31
N GLU A 324 -6.93 13.23 0.61
CA GLU A 324 -5.69 13.90 1.02
C GLU A 324 -5.16 14.86 -0.05
N PHE A 325 -4.61 15.99 0.39
CA PHE A 325 -4.05 16.99 -0.51
C PHE A 325 -2.62 16.64 -0.91
N MET A 326 -2.38 16.47 -2.22
CA MET A 326 -1.07 16.15 -2.79
C MET A 326 -0.41 17.41 -3.37
N ALA A 327 0.63 17.89 -2.69
CA ALA A 327 1.20 19.22 -2.93
C ALA A 327 1.82 19.43 -4.32
N ASN A 328 2.36 18.37 -4.92
CA ASN A 328 3.02 18.43 -6.23
C ASN A 328 2.08 18.06 -7.40
N GLY A 329 0.77 17.89 -7.14
CA GLY A 329 -0.22 17.61 -8.17
C GLY A 329 -0.05 16.23 -8.80
N SER A 330 -0.42 16.11 -10.08
CA SER A 330 -0.26 14.86 -10.83
C SER A 330 1.20 14.59 -11.18
N LEU A 331 1.56 13.31 -11.31
CA LEU A 331 2.88 12.89 -11.76
C LEU A 331 3.16 13.40 -13.18
N LEU A 332 2.14 13.47 -14.04
CA LEU A 332 2.25 14.05 -15.36
C LEU A 332 2.70 15.53 -15.32
N ASP A 333 2.06 16.34 -14.48
CA ASP A 333 2.41 17.76 -14.34
C ASP A 333 3.77 17.92 -13.65
N PHE A 334 4.03 17.09 -12.64
CA PHE A 334 5.32 17.07 -11.94
C PHE A 334 6.47 16.76 -12.89
N LEU A 335 6.38 15.71 -13.70
CA LEU A 335 7.42 15.33 -14.67
C LEU A 335 7.71 16.45 -15.70
N LYS A 336 6.68 17.21 -16.08
CA LYS A 336 6.81 18.34 -17.01
C LYS A 336 7.39 19.60 -16.36
N SER A 337 7.30 19.72 -15.04
CA SER A 337 7.81 20.85 -14.27
C SER A 337 9.35 20.92 -14.28
N GLU A 338 9.90 22.07 -13.88
CA GLU A 338 11.36 22.23 -13.74
C GLU A 338 11.95 21.23 -12.73
N ALA A 339 11.25 20.97 -11.63
CA ALA A 339 11.68 20.01 -10.61
C ALA A 339 11.67 18.58 -11.14
N GLY A 340 10.66 18.20 -11.95
CA GLY A 340 10.55 16.88 -12.56
C GLY A 340 11.64 16.62 -13.60
N ARG A 341 11.94 17.60 -14.45
CA ARG A 341 13.01 17.49 -15.47
C ARG A 341 14.41 17.34 -14.89
N LYS A 342 14.62 17.77 -13.63
CA LYS A 342 15.87 17.61 -12.90
C LYS A 342 16.03 16.20 -12.28
N GLN A 343 14.97 15.39 -12.25
CA GLN A 343 15.04 14.05 -11.67
C GLN A 343 15.85 13.11 -12.57
N GLN A 344 16.79 12.40 -11.96
CA GLN A 344 17.60 11.39 -12.63
C GLN A 344 16.85 10.05 -12.72
N LEU A 345 17.32 9.18 -13.62
CA LEU A 345 16.75 7.87 -13.88
C LEU A 345 16.51 7.02 -12.61
N PRO A 346 17.41 6.97 -11.60
CA PRO A 346 17.11 6.24 -10.35
C PRO A 346 15.86 6.71 -9.63
N LYS A 347 15.61 8.02 -9.63
CA LYS A 347 14.41 8.55 -9.00
C LYS A 347 13.15 8.28 -9.83
N LEU A 348 13.26 8.28 -11.16
CA LEU A 348 12.16 7.90 -12.05
C LEU A 348 11.77 6.42 -11.86
N ILE A 349 12.75 5.53 -11.75
CA ILE A 349 12.51 4.12 -11.46
C ILE A 349 11.93 3.95 -10.05
N ASP A 350 12.37 4.72 -9.06
CA ASP A 350 11.72 4.74 -7.75
C ASP A 350 10.25 5.20 -7.81
N PHE A 351 9.91 6.19 -8.64
CA PHE A 351 8.49 6.54 -8.86
C PHE A 351 7.70 5.39 -9.45
N SER A 352 8.24 4.71 -10.47
CA SER A 352 7.64 3.50 -11.03
C SER A 352 7.46 2.42 -9.96
N ALA A 353 8.50 2.16 -9.17
CA ALA A 353 8.47 1.20 -8.06
C ALA A 353 7.35 1.54 -7.09
N GLN A 354 7.25 2.79 -6.61
CA GLN A 354 6.20 3.20 -5.68
C GLN A 354 4.79 2.94 -6.22
N VAL A 355 4.55 3.20 -7.52
CA VAL A 355 3.23 2.98 -8.14
C VAL A 355 2.90 1.49 -8.27
N ILE A 356 3.86 0.67 -8.69
CA ILE A 356 3.67 -0.77 -8.93
C ILE A 356 3.67 -1.56 -7.63
N ALA A 357 4.79 -1.44 -6.91
CA ALA A 357 5.23 -2.35 -5.85
C ALA A 357 4.27 -2.33 -4.68
N GLU A 358 3.67 -1.18 -4.45
CA GLU A 358 2.96 -0.95 -3.22
C GLU A 358 1.50 -0.58 -3.54
N GLY A 359 1.23 0.19 -4.59
CA GLY A 359 -0.14 0.55 -4.98
C GLY A 359 -0.87 -0.55 -5.75
N MET A 360 -0.40 -0.87 -6.96
CA MET A 360 -1.11 -1.80 -7.85
C MET A 360 -1.05 -3.26 -7.38
N ALA A 361 0.04 -3.70 -6.74
CA ALA A 361 0.09 -5.02 -6.11
C ALA A 361 -0.94 -5.18 -4.97
N TYR A 362 -1.23 -4.11 -4.23
CA TYR A 362 -2.29 -4.12 -3.22
C TYR A 362 -3.69 -4.19 -3.87
N ILE A 363 -3.92 -3.44 -4.95
CA ILE A 363 -5.16 -3.49 -5.75
C ILE A 363 -5.39 -4.91 -6.29
N GLU A 364 -4.35 -5.55 -6.83
CA GLU A 364 -4.38 -6.95 -7.29
C GLU A 364 -4.75 -7.92 -6.15
N LYS A 365 -4.12 -7.79 -4.97
CA LYS A 365 -4.42 -8.61 -3.78
C LYS A 365 -5.86 -8.43 -3.26
N LYS A 366 -6.47 -7.29 -3.52
CA LYS A 366 -7.87 -6.99 -3.17
C LYS A 366 -8.86 -7.34 -4.27
N ASN A 367 -8.41 -7.97 -5.37
CA ASN A 367 -9.21 -8.29 -6.56
C ASN A 367 -9.94 -7.06 -7.12
N TYR A 368 -9.29 -5.90 -7.07
CA TYR A 368 -9.84 -4.65 -7.59
C TYR A 368 -9.19 -4.29 -8.92
N ILE A 369 -9.87 -3.49 -9.74
CA ILE A 369 -9.39 -3.08 -11.08
C ILE A 369 -9.43 -1.55 -11.15
N HIS A 370 -8.33 -0.93 -11.56
CA HIS A 370 -8.21 0.52 -11.62
C HIS A 370 -8.87 1.12 -12.88
N ARG A 371 -8.62 0.54 -14.07
CA ARG A 371 -9.20 0.91 -15.39
C ARG A 371 -8.73 2.22 -16.04
N ASP A 372 -8.05 3.09 -15.30
CA ASP A 372 -7.52 4.36 -15.82
C ASP A 372 -6.15 4.67 -15.22
N LEU A 373 -5.23 3.69 -15.23
CA LEU A 373 -3.89 3.88 -14.71
C LEU A 373 -3.03 4.66 -15.74
N ARG A 374 -2.58 5.86 -15.35
CA ARG A 374 -1.74 6.76 -16.15
C ARG A 374 -1.10 7.84 -15.29
N ALA A 375 -0.10 8.56 -15.81
CA ALA A 375 0.63 9.57 -15.02
C ALA A 375 -0.26 10.71 -14.51
N ALA A 376 -1.38 10.98 -15.20
CA ALA A 376 -2.38 11.97 -14.75
C ALA A 376 -3.13 11.54 -13.48
N ASN A 377 -3.25 10.24 -13.22
CA ASN A 377 -3.97 9.66 -12.08
C ASN A 377 -3.02 9.14 -10.99
N VAL A 378 -1.71 9.43 -11.11
CA VAL A 378 -0.76 9.27 -10.01
C VAL A 378 -0.49 10.65 -9.45
N LEU A 379 -0.62 10.85 -8.14
CA LEU A 379 -0.35 12.11 -7.46
C LEU A 379 0.98 12.07 -6.71
N VAL A 380 1.63 13.22 -6.58
CA VAL A 380 2.94 13.37 -5.93
C VAL A 380 2.82 14.22 -4.66
N SER A 381 3.30 13.68 -3.54
CA SER A 381 3.32 14.38 -2.25
C SER A 381 4.48 15.38 -2.19
N GLU A 382 4.49 16.24 -1.17
CA GLU A 382 5.61 17.16 -0.90
C GLU A 382 6.96 16.42 -0.73
N SER A 383 6.93 15.22 -0.15
CA SER A 383 8.09 14.35 0.06
C SER A 383 8.43 13.47 -1.16
N LEU A 384 7.89 13.77 -2.34
CA LEU A 384 8.08 13.00 -3.57
C LEU A 384 7.62 11.54 -3.45
N LEU A 385 6.56 11.30 -2.69
CA LEU A 385 5.88 10.01 -2.63
C LEU A 385 4.76 9.97 -3.67
N CYS A 386 4.70 8.90 -4.46
CA CYS A 386 3.65 8.67 -5.44
C CYS A 386 2.48 7.93 -4.80
N LYS A 387 1.26 8.40 -5.06
CA LYS A 387 0.03 7.71 -4.67
C LYS A 387 -0.94 7.63 -5.85
N ILE A 388 -1.58 6.49 -6.01
CA ILE A 388 -2.58 6.25 -7.06
C ILE A 388 -3.89 6.92 -6.65
N ALA A 389 -4.42 7.78 -7.51
CA ALA A 389 -5.71 8.46 -7.37
C ALA A 389 -6.74 7.88 -8.34
N ASP A 390 -8.01 8.28 -8.15
CA ASP A 390 -9.11 8.00 -9.06
C ASP A 390 -9.35 6.50 -9.35
N PHE A 391 -8.85 5.61 -8.49
CA PHE A 391 -9.23 4.21 -8.46
C PHE A 391 -10.70 4.13 -8.01
N GLY A 392 -11.58 3.50 -8.79
CA GLY A 392 -13.00 3.39 -8.42
C GLY A 392 -13.87 4.61 -8.72
N LEU A 393 -13.55 5.39 -9.76
CA LEU A 393 -14.53 6.30 -10.39
C LEU A 393 -14.94 5.83 -11.79
N ALA A 394 -14.38 4.70 -12.21
CA ALA A 394 -14.61 4.09 -13.50
C ALA A 394 -15.57 2.89 -13.35
N ARG A 395 -16.82 3.16 -12.95
CA ARG A 395 -18.00 2.27 -13.02
C ARG A 395 -17.95 0.96 -12.21
N VAL A 396 -18.90 0.82 -11.28
CA VAL A 396 -19.28 -0.45 -10.66
C VAL A 396 -19.58 -1.54 -11.70
N ILE A 397 -19.10 -2.75 -11.38
CA ILE A 397 -19.31 -4.01 -12.08
C ILE A 397 -20.70 -4.52 -11.72
N GLU A 398 -21.59 -4.64 -12.70
CA GLU A 398 -22.70 -5.58 -12.66
C GLU A 398 -22.31 -6.71 -13.62
N ASP A 399 -22.07 -7.90 -13.07
CA ASP A 399 -21.61 -9.14 -13.71
C ASP A 399 -20.19 -9.12 -14.30
N ASP A 400 -19.46 -10.23 -14.15
CA ASP A 400 -18.02 -10.46 -14.46
C ASP A 400 -17.58 -10.20 -15.93
N GLN A 401 -18.39 -9.52 -16.74
CA GLN A 401 -18.06 -9.06 -18.09
C GLN A 401 -18.72 -7.70 -18.37
N TYR A 402 -17.91 -6.68 -18.69
CA TYR A 402 -18.43 -5.37 -19.09
C TYR A 402 -18.66 -5.30 -20.61
N THR A 403 -19.82 -4.77 -21.01
CA THR A 403 -20.06 -4.22 -22.36
C THR A 403 -20.09 -2.68 -22.28
N ALA A 404 -19.20 -2.01 -23.00
CA ALA A 404 -19.17 -0.56 -23.06
C ALA A 404 -20.42 0.02 -23.73
N ARG A 405 -21.07 1.01 -23.09
CA ARG A 405 -22.06 1.85 -23.77
C ARG A 405 -21.35 2.68 -24.85
N GLU A 406 -21.85 2.64 -26.08
CA GLU A 406 -21.36 3.45 -27.20
C GLU A 406 -21.19 4.93 -26.77
N GLY A 407 -20.02 5.51 -26.99
CA GLY A 407 -19.74 6.93 -26.75
C GLY A 407 -18.94 7.28 -25.49
N ALA A 408 -18.50 6.32 -24.67
CA ALA A 408 -17.58 6.60 -23.56
C ALA A 408 -16.17 6.97 -24.06
N LYS A 409 -15.75 8.22 -23.81
CA LYS A 409 -14.39 8.71 -24.12
C LYS A 409 -13.38 8.09 -23.14
N PHE A 410 -12.82 6.93 -23.48
CA PHE A 410 -11.71 6.32 -22.74
C PHE A 410 -10.35 6.85 -23.21
N PRO A 411 -9.30 6.80 -22.38
CA PRO A 411 -7.95 7.19 -22.77
C PRO A 411 -7.31 6.10 -23.65
N ILE A 412 -7.72 6.04 -24.92
CA ILE A 412 -7.38 4.99 -25.90
C ILE A 412 -5.89 4.61 -25.92
N LYS A 413 -4.99 5.59 -25.76
CA LYS A 413 -3.53 5.35 -25.81
C LYS A 413 -2.99 4.56 -24.61
N TRP A 414 -3.72 4.49 -23.51
CA TRP A 414 -3.38 3.74 -22.30
C TRP A 414 -4.15 2.42 -22.19
N THR A 415 -5.26 2.29 -22.91
CA THR A 415 -6.16 1.13 -22.78
C THR A 415 -5.64 -0.08 -23.55
N ALA A 416 -5.74 -1.27 -22.95
CA ALA A 416 -5.35 -2.52 -23.56
C ALA A 416 -6.24 -2.91 -24.77
N PRO A 417 -5.73 -3.62 -25.79
CA PRO A 417 -6.50 -3.94 -27.00
C PRO A 417 -7.81 -4.69 -26.73
N GLU A 418 -7.81 -5.63 -25.79
CA GLU A 418 -9.01 -6.38 -25.40
C GLU A 418 -10.05 -5.51 -24.69
N ALA A 419 -9.60 -4.51 -23.92
CA ALA A 419 -10.47 -3.56 -23.25
C ALA A 419 -11.09 -2.57 -24.24
N ILE A 420 -10.34 -2.15 -25.28
CA ILE A 420 -10.87 -1.28 -26.34
C ILE A 420 -11.88 -2.05 -27.23
N ASN A 421 -11.54 -3.26 -27.65
CA ASN A 421 -12.34 -4.01 -28.63
C ASN A 421 -13.60 -4.64 -28.03
N TYR A 422 -13.48 -5.16 -26.81
CA TYR A 422 -14.51 -6.00 -26.20
C TYR A 422 -15.02 -5.45 -24.88
N GLY A 423 -14.48 -4.33 -24.38
CA GLY A 423 -14.82 -3.81 -23.06
C GLY A 423 -14.27 -4.66 -21.91
N LEU A 424 -13.37 -5.61 -22.17
CA LEU A 424 -12.84 -6.52 -21.15
C LEU A 424 -11.76 -5.86 -20.29
N PHE A 425 -12.17 -5.25 -19.17
CA PHE A 425 -11.26 -4.68 -18.18
C PHE A 425 -10.90 -5.73 -17.13
N THR A 426 -9.62 -5.96 -16.94
CA THR A 426 -9.05 -6.89 -15.95
C THR A 426 -7.79 -6.29 -15.32
N ILE A 427 -7.27 -6.91 -14.26
CA ILE A 427 -5.95 -6.54 -13.72
C ILE A 427 -4.82 -6.64 -14.77
N LYS A 428 -4.98 -7.52 -15.78
CA LYS A 428 -4.04 -7.64 -16.90
C LYS A 428 -4.16 -6.47 -17.88
N SER A 429 -5.34 -5.85 -18.00
CA SER A 429 -5.50 -4.60 -18.76
C SER A 429 -4.88 -3.40 -18.02
N ASP A 430 -4.88 -3.41 -16.69
CA ASP A 430 -4.12 -2.43 -15.89
C ASP A 430 -2.61 -2.63 -16.04
N MET A 431 -2.13 -3.88 -16.16
CA MET A 431 -0.72 -4.17 -16.45
C MET A 431 -0.27 -3.57 -17.80
N TRP A 432 -1.13 -3.57 -18.82
CA TRP A 432 -0.85 -2.87 -20.07
C TRP A 432 -0.73 -1.36 -19.85
N SER A 433 -1.68 -0.79 -19.14
CA SER A 433 -1.74 0.65 -18.80
C SER A 433 -0.48 1.06 -18.02
N PHE A 434 -0.01 0.19 -17.13
CA PHE A 434 1.23 0.35 -16.39
C PHE A 434 2.47 0.40 -17.31
N GLY A 435 2.56 -0.45 -18.35
CA GLY A 435 3.63 -0.34 -19.34
C GLY A 435 3.64 1.01 -20.06
N ILE A 436 2.46 1.57 -20.36
CA ILE A 436 2.34 2.92 -20.94
C ILE A 436 2.75 4.00 -19.92
N LEU A 437 2.41 3.82 -18.64
CA LEU A 437 2.85 4.71 -17.57
C LEU A 437 4.39 4.73 -17.45
N LEU A 438 5.06 3.58 -17.56
CA LEU A 438 6.53 3.52 -17.58
C LEU A 438 7.10 4.38 -18.71
N TYR A 439 6.51 4.30 -19.90
CA TYR A 439 6.89 5.14 -21.03
C TYR A 439 6.72 6.63 -20.69
N GLU A 440 5.61 7.04 -20.07
CA GLU A 440 5.42 8.43 -19.62
C GLU A 440 6.49 8.87 -18.62
N ILE A 441 6.84 8.01 -17.66
CA ILE A 441 7.83 8.32 -16.62
C ILE A 441 9.21 8.55 -17.24
N VAL A 442 9.70 7.62 -18.06
CA VAL A 442 11.06 7.71 -18.65
C VAL A 442 11.18 8.82 -19.71
N THR A 443 10.05 9.26 -20.27
CA THR A 443 10.01 10.34 -21.25
C THR A 443 9.62 11.70 -20.67
N TYR A 444 9.52 11.82 -19.34
CA TYR A 444 9.12 13.05 -18.65
C TYR A 444 7.74 13.58 -19.09
N GLY A 445 6.78 12.67 -19.27
CA GLY A 445 5.38 12.98 -19.58
C GLY A 445 5.09 13.26 -21.05
N LYS A 446 5.90 12.71 -21.99
CA LYS A 446 5.55 12.75 -23.42
C LYS A 446 4.28 11.93 -23.64
N ILE A 447 3.46 12.38 -24.59
CA ILE A 447 2.27 11.63 -24.98
C ILE A 447 2.66 10.27 -25.59
N PRO A 448 2.00 9.17 -25.21
CA PRO A 448 2.23 7.87 -25.84
C PRO A 448 1.89 7.94 -27.34
N TYR A 449 2.57 7.10 -28.13
CA TYR A 449 2.39 7.03 -29.59
C TYR A 449 2.47 8.42 -30.24
N PRO A 450 3.64 9.09 -30.18
CA PRO A 450 3.80 10.44 -30.70
C PRO A 450 3.49 10.49 -32.21
N GLY A 451 2.75 11.50 -32.64
CA GLY A 451 2.34 11.67 -34.04
C GLY A 451 1.17 10.81 -34.50
N MET A 452 0.64 9.91 -33.66
CA MET A 452 -0.50 9.04 -34.02
C MET A 452 -1.80 9.50 -33.36
N SER A 453 -2.88 9.50 -34.12
CA SER A 453 -4.26 9.67 -33.66
C SER A 453 -4.77 8.41 -32.93
N ASN A 454 -5.87 8.54 -32.19
CA ASN A 454 -6.44 7.41 -31.45
C ASN A 454 -6.83 6.24 -32.37
N GLY A 455 -7.36 6.52 -33.56
CA GLY A 455 -7.71 5.48 -34.55
C GLY A 455 -6.48 4.74 -35.08
N GLU A 456 -5.43 5.49 -35.43
CA GLU A 456 -4.16 4.90 -35.91
C GLU A 456 -3.48 4.04 -34.85
N VAL A 457 -3.52 4.48 -33.58
CA VAL A 457 -3.01 3.69 -32.45
C VAL A 457 -3.75 2.37 -32.35
N MET A 458 -5.08 2.40 -32.35
CA MET A 458 -5.91 1.19 -32.26
C MET A 458 -5.57 0.19 -33.38
N THR A 459 -5.53 0.65 -34.63
CA THR A 459 -5.18 -0.20 -35.78
C THR A 459 -3.75 -0.73 -35.72
N SER A 460 -2.78 0.11 -35.34
CA SER A 460 -1.37 -0.29 -35.34
C SER A 460 -1.06 -1.27 -34.22
N VAL A 461 -1.58 -1.04 -33.02
CA VAL A 461 -1.39 -1.92 -31.87
C VAL A 461 -2.00 -3.31 -32.13
N GLN A 462 -3.17 -3.37 -32.78
CA GLN A 462 -3.79 -4.62 -33.23
C GLN A 462 -2.92 -5.36 -34.27
N ARG A 463 -2.20 -4.64 -35.14
CA ARG A 463 -1.22 -5.21 -36.08
C ARG A 463 0.10 -5.63 -35.43
N GLY A 464 0.23 -5.51 -34.11
CA GLY A 464 1.42 -5.90 -33.35
C GLY A 464 2.45 -4.78 -33.16
N TYR A 465 2.16 -3.55 -33.57
CA TYR A 465 3.05 -2.42 -33.32
C TYR A 465 3.21 -2.17 -31.81
N ARG A 466 4.45 -1.88 -31.39
CA ARG A 466 4.80 -1.40 -30.05
C ARG A 466 5.71 -0.18 -30.19
N MET A 467 5.64 0.73 -29.22
CA MET A 467 6.48 1.93 -29.25
C MET A 467 7.96 1.54 -29.19
N PRO A 468 8.85 2.21 -29.95
CA PRO A 468 10.29 1.97 -29.87
C PRO A 468 10.85 2.41 -28.50
N ILE A 469 12.04 1.90 -28.17
CA ILE A 469 12.75 2.29 -26.94
C ILE A 469 13.03 3.81 -26.93
N PRO A 470 12.70 4.53 -25.85
CA PRO A 470 13.06 5.94 -25.70
C PRO A 470 14.58 6.14 -25.53
N GLU A 471 15.11 7.27 -26.03
CA GLU A 471 16.56 7.57 -26.04
C GLU A 471 17.24 7.49 -24.66
N SER A 472 16.52 7.80 -23.57
CA SER A 472 17.03 7.79 -22.19
C SER A 472 16.61 6.55 -21.38
N CYS A 473 16.04 5.53 -22.02
CA CYS A 473 15.53 4.34 -21.35
C CYS A 473 16.57 3.21 -21.37
N PRO A 474 16.91 2.60 -20.22
CA PRO A 474 17.67 1.36 -20.18
C PRO A 474 16.94 0.24 -20.94
N PRO A 475 17.67 -0.64 -21.66
CA PRO A 475 17.08 -1.81 -22.31
C PRO A 475 16.29 -2.69 -21.36
N GLU A 476 16.79 -2.88 -20.13
CA GLU A 476 16.18 -3.72 -19.11
C GLU A 476 14.79 -3.19 -18.69
N LEU A 477 14.64 -1.86 -18.62
CA LEU A 477 13.35 -1.23 -18.32
C LEU A 477 12.39 -1.29 -19.51
N TYR A 478 12.92 -1.25 -20.73
CA TYR A 478 12.12 -1.42 -21.94
C TYR A 478 11.63 -2.85 -22.11
N ASP A 479 12.43 -3.85 -21.74
CA ASP A 479 12.00 -5.25 -21.71
C ASP A 479 10.81 -5.44 -20.76
N ILE A 480 10.81 -4.77 -19.60
CA ILE A 480 9.64 -4.75 -18.71
C ILE A 480 8.42 -4.18 -19.46
N MET A 481 8.54 -3.05 -20.15
CA MET A 481 7.42 -2.49 -20.94
C MET A 481 6.90 -3.49 -21.99
N LEU A 482 7.79 -4.21 -22.68
CA LEU A 482 7.42 -5.21 -23.67
C LEU A 482 6.68 -6.41 -23.05
N THR A 483 7.05 -6.83 -21.83
CA THR A 483 6.31 -7.87 -21.09
C THR A 483 4.91 -7.39 -20.70
N CYS A 484 4.75 -6.12 -20.33
CA CYS A 484 3.45 -5.50 -20.06
C CYS A 484 2.56 -5.44 -21.31
N TRP A 485 3.16 -5.24 -22.49
CA TRP A 485 2.45 -5.10 -23.76
C TRP A 485 2.31 -6.40 -24.57
N LYS A 486 2.36 -7.57 -23.92
CA LYS A 486 2.03 -8.84 -24.60
C LYS A 486 0.58 -8.79 -25.09
N THR A 487 0.37 -9.28 -26.32
CA THR A 487 -0.95 -9.24 -26.98
C THR A 487 -1.99 -10.03 -26.19
N LYS A 488 -1.62 -11.23 -25.73
CA LYS A 488 -2.45 -12.06 -24.87
C LYS A 488 -2.39 -11.55 -23.43
N PRO A 489 -3.52 -11.25 -22.77
CA PRO A 489 -3.54 -10.79 -21.38
C PRO A 489 -2.88 -11.75 -20.39
N GLU A 490 -3.04 -13.05 -20.60
CA GLU A 490 -2.49 -14.12 -19.77
C GLU A 490 -0.95 -14.21 -19.80
N ASP A 491 -0.32 -13.79 -20.89
CA ASP A 491 1.14 -13.74 -21.04
C ASP A 491 1.77 -12.53 -20.32
N ARG A 492 0.94 -11.59 -19.85
CA ARG A 492 1.43 -10.42 -19.11
C ARG A 492 1.76 -10.84 -17.66
N PRO A 493 2.80 -10.25 -17.04
CA PRO A 493 3.18 -10.58 -15.68
C PRO A 493 2.14 -10.15 -14.64
N THR A 494 2.32 -10.56 -13.38
CA THR A 494 1.57 -10.04 -12.23
C THR A 494 2.23 -8.77 -11.70
N PHE A 495 1.48 -7.95 -10.95
CA PHE A 495 2.08 -6.78 -10.30
C PHE A 495 3.09 -7.17 -9.24
N ASP A 496 2.83 -8.27 -8.51
CA ASP A 496 3.77 -8.84 -7.53
C ASP A 496 5.11 -9.27 -8.17
N TYR A 497 5.09 -9.83 -9.39
CA TYR A 497 6.34 -10.17 -10.10
C TYR A 497 7.09 -8.92 -10.57
N ILE A 498 6.42 -7.99 -11.23
CA ILE A 498 7.06 -6.74 -11.70
C ILE A 498 7.61 -5.92 -10.54
N GLN A 499 6.91 -5.92 -9.39
CA GLN A 499 7.42 -5.35 -8.15
C GLN A 499 8.81 -5.86 -7.83
N SER A 500 8.99 -7.19 -7.75
CA SER A 500 10.30 -7.78 -7.40
C SER A 500 11.39 -7.37 -8.39
N VAL A 501 11.07 -7.35 -9.69
CA VAL A 501 12.03 -6.99 -10.75
C VAL A 501 12.44 -5.52 -10.67
N VAL A 502 11.48 -4.61 -10.49
CA VAL A 502 11.76 -3.17 -10.35
C VAL A 502 12.45 -2.90 -9.01
N ASP A 503 12.15 -3.68 -7.98
CA ASP A 503 12.78 -3.56 -6.69
C ASP A 503 14.24 -3.96 -6.68
N ASP A 504 14.56 -5.00 -7.45
CA ASP A 504 15.92 -5.51 -7.60
C ASP A 504 16.74 -4.78 -8.67
N PHE A 505 16.14 -3.88 -9.46
CA PHE A 505 16.81 -3.14 -10.54
C PHE A 505 18.10 -2.44 -10.12
N TYR A 506 18.17 -1.92 -8.88
CA TYR A 506 19.39 -1.33 -8.28
C TYR A 506 20.11 -2.27 -7.30
N THR A 507 19.40 -3.25 -6.77
CA THR A 507 19.92 -4.17 -5.75
C THR A 507 20.77 -5.29 -6.35
N ALA A 508 20.53 -5.66 -7.61
CA ALA A 508 21.36 -6.63 -8.34
C ALA A 508 22.74 -6.06 -8.73
N THR A 509 22.88 -4.73 -8.74
CA THR A 509 24.12 -4.02 -9.10
C THR A 509 24.95 -3.58 -7.89
N GLU A 510 24.35 -3.40 -6.71
CA GLU A 510 25.04 -3.12 -5.45
C GLU A 510 24.68 -4.16 -4.37
N GLY A 511 25.69 -4.77 -3.72
CA GLY A 511 25.46 -5.81 -2.71
C GLY A 511 24.39 -5.44 -1.66
N GLN A 512 23.42 -6.34 -1.44
CA GLN A 512 22.25 -6.11 -0.58
C GLN A 512 22.57 -5.61 0.83
N TYR A 513 23.68 -6.06 1.41
CA TYR A 513 24.21 -5.59 2.67
C TYR A 513 25.69 -5.30 2.47
N GLN A 514 26.20 -4.30 3.20
CA GLN A 514 27.64 -4.10 3.27
C GLN A 514 28.30 -5.35 3.87
N GLN A 515 29.40 -5.79 3.26
CA GLN A 515 30.18 -6.90 3.81
C GLN A 515 30.68 -6.53 5.21
N GLN A 516 30.77 -7.53 6.08
CA GLN A 516 31.23 -7.31 7.44
C GLN A 516 32.68 -6.78 7.42
N PRO A 517 32.99 -5.69 8.14
CA PRO A 517 34.35 -5.17 8.27
C PRO A 517 35.25 -5.98 9.21
#